data_AF-A0A2V1DTM7-F1
#
_entry.id   AF-A0A2V1DTM7-F1
#
_cell.length_a   1.000
_cell.length_b   1.000
_cell.length_c   1.000
_cell.angle_alpha   90.00
_cell.angle_beta   90.00
_cell.angle_gamma   90.00
#
_symmetry.space_group_name_H-M   'P 1'
#
loop_
_entity.id
_entity.type
_entity.pdbx_description
1 polymer ?
#
loop_
_entity_poly.entity_id
_entity_poly.type
_entity_poly.pdbx_seq_one_letter_code
_entity_poly.pdbx_strand_id
1 'polypeptide(L)'
;MLRKRIRHDLSRDPDMQPKYQTSGTGSAMLSNRLSWFYDFRGPRITLDTACSSSLNALHLACQSLDAKDSDRIKLPFCSNKSSLELRMNRPFSCHQTAYATALITEPTALAENDTIRAVIRATHSNQDGRTPGITQPSKSTQTVLIRETYEKTGLELGTTQFFEAHGTGTQIGDTTEAAAIHSVFGEVRTKEDPLIVGAVKSNIGHLEGASGLASIMKTVMILENGVIPPNIDFEKVNPGIPMEE
;
A
#
# COMPACT_ATOMS: atom_id res chain seq x y z
N MET A 1 -18.83 -21.83 -51.06
CA MET A 1 -19.38 -22.11 -49.72
C MET A 1 -18.34 -21.75 -48.66
N LEU A 2 -18.47 -20.57 -48.04
CA LEU A 2 -17.57 -20.11 -46.97
C LEU A 2 -17.88 -20.87 -45.68
N ARG A 3 -16.95 -21.71 -45.20
CA ARG A 3 -16.97 -22.20 -43.81
C ARG A 3 -16.43 -21.11 -42.88
N LYS A 4 -17.34 -20.42 -42.19
CA LYS A 4 -17.00 -19.53 -41.06
C LYS A 4 -16.31 -20.36 -39.96
N ARG A 5 -15.01 -20.15 -39.75
CA ARG A 5 -14.33 -20.55 -38.50
C ARG A 5 -14.84 -19.62 -37.39
N ILE A 6 -15.90 -20.04 -36.71
CA ILE A 6 -16.27 -19.48 -35.42
C ILE A 6 -15.17 -19.94 -34.45
N ARG A 7 -14.30 -19.00 -34.05
CA ARG A 7 -13.41 -19.23 -32.91
C ARG A 7 -14.33 -19.24 -31.70
N HIS A 8 -14.73 -20.42 -31.25
CA HIS A 8 -15.29 -20.58 -29.91
C HIS A 8 -14.24 -20.07 -28.93
N ASP A 9 -14.68 -19.17 -28.08
CA ASP A 9 -13.96 -18.71 -26.90
C ASP A 9 -13.35 -19.93 -26.17
N LEU A 10 -12.03 -19.94 -26.01
CA LEU A 10 -11.25 -21.04 -25.43
C LEU A 10 -11.38 -21.04 -23.89
N SER A 11 -12.59 -20.92 -23.37
CA SER A 11 -12.84 -21.28 -21.97
C SER A 11 -12.88 -22.82 -21.88
N ARG A 12 -12.07 -23.39 -20.98
CA ARG A 12 -12.12 -24.83 -20.68
C ARG A 12 -13.53 -25.19 -20.26
N ASP A 13 -14.01 -26.35 -20.71
CA ASP A 13 -15.27 -26.95 -20.30
C ASP A 13 -15.43 -26.82 -18.76
N PRO A 14 -16.51 -26.19 -18.26
CA PRO A 14 -16.74 -26.01 -16.83
C PRO A 14 -16.66 -27.33 -16.04
N ASP A 15 -17.05 -28.44 -16.66
CA ASP A 15 -17.04 -29.77 -16.05
C ASP A 15 -15.63 -30.38 -15.96
N MET A 16 -14.65 -29.79 -16.65
CA MET A 16 -13.23 -30.19 -16.64
C MET A 16 -12.38 -29.34 -15.68
N GLN A 17 -12.98 -28.40 -14.93
CA GLN A 17 -12.24 -27.67 -13.90
C GLN A 17 -11.99 -28.58 -12.68
N PRO A 18 -10.75 -28.69 -12.18
CA PRO A 18 -10.49 -29.39 -10.93
C PRO A 18 -11.40 -28.88 -9.81
N LYS A 19 -11.96 -29.81 -9.04
CA LYS A 19 -12.96 -29.56 -7.98
C LYS A 19 -12.63 -28.39 -7.03
N TYR A 20 -11.36 -28.15 -6.75
CA TYR A 20 -10.89 -27.10 -5.84
C TYR A 20 -10.26 -25.90 -6.55
N GLN A 21 -10.33 -25.82 -7.88
CA GLN A 21 -9.72 -24.72 -8.63
C GLN A 21 -10.36 -23.38 -8.21
N THR A 22 -11.68 -23.26 -8.30
CA THR A 22 -12.40 -22.02 -7.99
C THR A 22 -12.20 -21.59 -6.54
N SER A 23 -12.30 -22.51 -5.58
CA SER A 23 -12.14 -22.19 -4.16
C SER A 23 -10.67 -22.02 -3.76
N GLY A 24 -9.73 -22.64 -4.48
CA GLY A 24 -8.29 -22.60 -4.22
C GLY A 24 -7.61 -21.34 -4.77
N THR A 25 -8.06 -20.81 -5.91
CA THR A 25 -7.40 -19.70 -6.59
C THR A 25 -8.29 -18.46 -6.78
N GLY A 26 -9.58 -18.51 -6.44
CA GLY A 26 -10.46 -17.35 -6.56
C GLY A 26 -10.02 -16.21 -5.65
N SER A 27 -9.93 -14.98 -6.17
CA SER A 27 -9.49 -13.80 -5.41
C SER A 27 -10.35 -13.54 -4.15
N ALA A 28 -11.67 -13.70 -4.27
CA ALA A 28 -12.59 -13.59 -3.13
C ALA A 28 -12.29 -14.61 -2.01
N MET A 29 -11.62 -15.72 -2.32
CA MET A 29 -11.28 -16.75 -1.33
C MET A 29 -10.15 -16.32 -0.40
N LEU A 30 -9.32 -15.34 -0.78
CA LEU A 30 -8.22 -14.84 0.07
C LEU A 30 -8.75 -14.32 1.40
N SER A 31 -9.79 -13.48 1.37
CA SER A 31 -10.44 -12.94 2.58
C SER A 31 -11.46 -13.93 3.17
N ASN A 32 -12.26 -14.60 2.33
CA ASN A 32 -13.31 -15.50 2.81
C ASN A 32 -12.79 -16.74 3.55
N ARG A 33 -11.62 -17.28 3.19
CA ARG A 33 -11.05 -18.45 3.88
C ARG A 33 -10.69 -18.15 5.33
N LEU A 34 -10.11 -16.98 5.59
CA LEU A 34 -9.80 -16.55 6.95
C LEU A 34 -11.07 -16.34 7.75
N SER A 35 -12.09 -15.83 7.09
CA SER A 35 -13.40 -15.59 7.70
C SER A 35 -14.08 -16.89 8.10
N TRP A 36 -14.06 -17.85 7.20
CA TRP A 36 -14.58 -19.19 7.43
C TRP A 36 -13.80 -19.92 8.52
N PHE A 37 -12.47 -19.86 8.51
CA PHE A 37 -11.63 -20.57 9.47
C PHE A 37 -11.72 -20.00 10.89
N TYR A 38 -11.78 -18.67 11.04
CA TYR A 38 -11.85 -18.00 12.35
C TYR A 38 -13.29 -17.63 12.79
N ASP A 39 -14.32 -18.09 12.07
CA ASP A 39 -15.74 -17.76 12.28
C ASP A 39 -16.04 -16.27 12.45
N PHE A 40 -15.62 -15.54 11.43
CA PHE A 40 -15.41 -14.11 11.45
C PHE A 40 -16.56 -13.43 10.69
N ARG A 41 -17.48 -12.77 11.41
CA ARG A 41 -18.78 -12.33 10.86
C ARG A 41 -18.83 -10.91 10.26
N GLY A 42 -17.80 -10.07 10.45
CA GLY A 42 -17.72 -8.74 9.84
C GLY A 42 -17.45 -8.73 8.32
N PRO A 43 -17.41 -7.54 7.67
CA PRO A 43 -17.21 -7.38 6.23
C PRO A 43 -15.92 -8.02 5.70
N ARG A 44 -16.01 -8.72 4.57
CA ARG A 44 -14.89 -9.43 3.92
C ARG A 44 -14.73 -9.01 2.48
N ILE A 45 -13.61 -8.37 2.19
CA ILE A 45 -13.34 -7.78 0.88
C ILE A 45 -11.94 -8.19 0.46
N THR A 46 -11.83 -8.74 -0.75
CA THR A 46 -10.57 -8.78 -1.48
C THR A 46 -10.61 -7.64 -2.50
N LEU A 47 -9.57 -6.81 -2.50
CA LEU A 47 -9.44 -5.67 -3.40
C LEU A 47 -8.12 -5.74 -4.16
N ASP A 48 -8.14 -5.20 -5.37
CA ASP A 48 -6.99 -5.08 -6.25
C ASP A 48 -6.98 -3.67 -6.84
N THR A 49 -6.12 -2.83 -6.29
CA THR A 49 -5.77 -1.51 -6.83
C THR A 49 -4.29 -1.47 -7.19
N ALA A 50 -3.74 -2.61 -7.64
CA ALA A 50 -2.32 -2.81 -7.90
C ALA A 50 -1.45 -2.44 -6.68
N CYS A 51 -0.42 -1.61 -6.85
CA CYS A 51 0.58 -1.27 -5.84
C CYS A 51 0.04 -0.58 -4.58
N SER A 52 -1.16 0.03 -4.68
CA SER A 52 -1.81 0.72 -3.55
C SER A 52 -2.82 -0.16 -2.81
N SER A 53 -2.98 -1.44 -3.18
CA SER A 53 -4.01 -2.33 -2.64
C SER A 53 -4.02 -2.33 -1.12
N SER A 54 -2.89 -2.61 -0.48
CA SER A 54 -2.86 -2.68 0.99
C SER A 54 -3.17 -1.36 1.71
N LEU A 55 -2.86 -0.19 1.13
CA LEU A 55 -3.27 1.11 1.72
C LEU A 55 -4.74 1.42 1.45
N ASN A 56 -5.30 1.00 0.31
CA ASN A 56 -6.74 1.09 0.08
C ASN A 56 -7.52 0.14 1.01
N ALA A 57 -6.98 -1.05 1.27
CA ALA A 57 -7.51 -1.96 2.28
C ALA A 57 -7.50 -1.33 3.68
N LEU A 58 -6.41 -0.66 4.03
CA LEU A 58 -6.27 0.10 5.27
C LEU A 58 -7.30 1.23 5.36
N HIS A 59 -7.47 1.99 4.28
CA HIS A 59 -8.44 3.08 4.20
C HIS A 59 -9.88 2.59 4.42
N LEU A 60 -10.29 1.53 3.71
CA LEU A 60 -11.62 0.93 3.89
C LEU A 60 -11.80 0.32 5.29
N ALA A 61 -10.73 -0.23 5.87
CA ALA A 61 -10.76 -0.72 7.24
C ALA A 61 -11.01 0.42 8.24
N CYS A 62 -10.30 1.55 8.12
CA CYS A 62 -10.56 2.73 8.94
C CYS A 62 -12.02 3.21 8.80
N GLN A 63 -12.52 3.30 7.56
CA GLN A 63 -13.93 3.67 7.32
C GLN A 63 -14.92 2.70 7.97
N SER A 64 -14.65 1.39 7.92
CA SER A 64 -15.50 0.37 8.53
C SER A 64 -15.51 0.46 10.07
N LEU A 65 -14.37 0.78 10.68
CA LEU A 65 -14.29 1.06 12.12
C LEU A 65 -15.07 2.33 12.49
N ASP A 66 -14.91 3.42 11.71
CA ASP A 66 -15.62 4.68 11.94
C ASP A 66 -17.14 4.52 11.79
N ALA A 67 -17.59 3.72 10.81
CA ALA A 67 -18.99 3.37 10.59
C ALA A 67 -19.55 2.39 11.64
N LYS A 68 -18.70 1.82 12.50
CA LYS A 68 -19.05 0.77 13.47
C LYS A 68 -19.60 -0.52 12.83
N ASP A 69 -19.23 -0.77 11.57
CA ASP A 69 -19.48 -2.05 10.90
C ASP A 69 -18.55 -3.15 11.44
N SER A 70 -17.47 -2.76 12.12
CA SER A 70 -16.50 -3.65 12.78
C SER A 70 -15.86 -2.96 13.98
N ASP A 71 -15.57 -3.71 15.03
CA ASP A 71 -14.79 -3.23 16.19
C ASP A 71 -13.29 -3.50 16.03
N ARG A 72 -12.95 -4.50 15.22
CA ARG A 72 -11.59 -4.99 15.01
C ARG A 72 -11.42 -5.55 13.60
N ILE A 73 -10.33 -5.18 12.95
CA ILE A 73 -10.05 -5.58 11.58
C ILE A 73 -8.67 -6.23 11.52
N LYS A 74 -8.59 -7.38 10.84
CA LYS A 74 -7.33 -8.02 10.49
C LYS A 74 -7.09 -7.76 9.02
N LEU A 75 -5.91 -7.23 8.69
CA LEU A 75 -5.43 -7.00 7.32
C LEU A 75 -4.32 -8.00 6.99
N PRO A 76 -4.68 -9.22 6.57
CA PRO A 76 -3.75 -10.20 6.04
C PRO A 76 -3.44 -9.83 4.59
N PHE A 77 -2.16 -9.78 4.23
CA PHE A 77 -1.77 -9.63 2.84
C PHE A 77 -1.05 -10.88 2.31
N CYS A 78 -1.33 -11.23 1.06
CA CYS A 78 -0.66 -12.31 0.35
C CYS A 78 -0.15 -11.75 -0.99
N SER A 79 1.17 -11.71 -1.19
CA SER A 79 1.73 -11.36 -2.50
C SER A 79 1.54 -12.51 -3.47
N ASN A 80 0.75 -12.30 -4.53
CA ASN A 80 0.88 -13.12 -5.72
C ASN A 80 2.13 -12.62 -6.45
N LYS A 81 3.24 -13.36 -6.40
CA LYS A 81 4.40 -13.01 -7.23
C LYS A 81 4.00 -13.12 -8.69
N SER A 82 3.71 -12.00 -9.34
CA SER A 82 3.75 -11.93 -10.80
C SER A 82 5.22 -11.78 -11.22
N SER A 83 5.59 -12.42 -12.34
CA SER A 83 6.95 -12.85 -12.70
C SER A 83 7.90 -11.74 -13.20
N LEU A 84 7.76 -10.49 -12.74
CA LEU A 84 8.48 -9.33 -13.27
C LEU A 84 9.07 -8.46 -12.16
N GLU A 85 10.01 -9.02 -11.38
CA GLU A 85 11.17 -8.33 -10.77
C GLU A 85 11.87 -9.29 -9.80
N LEU A 86 12.67 -10.19 -10.36
CA LEU A 86 13.56 -11.07 -9.61
C LEU A 86 15.00 -10.65 -9.87
N ARG A 87 15.45 -9.63 -9.12
CA ARG A 87 16.88 -9.44 -8.83
C ARG A 87 17.12 -9.38 -7.33
N MET A 88 16.74 -10.47 -6.67
CA MET A 88 17.52 -11.09 -5.58
C MET A 88 16.99 -12.53 -5.39
N ASN A 89 17.72 -13.49 -5.97
CA ASN A 89 17.38 -14.90 -5.95
C ASN A 89 17.55 -15.51 -4.55
N ARG A 90 16.49 -16.20 -4.07
CA ARG A 90 16.65 -17.45 -3.30
C ARG A 90 15.75 -18.52 -3.93
N PRO A 91 16.29 -19.61 -4.49
CA PRO A 91 15.48 -20.71 -5.04
C PRO A 91 14.84 -21.52 -3.90
N PHE A 92 13.63 -22.05 -4.13
CA PHE A 92 12.82 -22.91 -3.23
C PHE A 92 12.05 -22.28 -2.05
N SER A 93 11.51 -21.07 -2.21
CA SER A 93 10.60 -20.50 -1.20
C SER A 93 9.30 -19.98 -1.82
N CYS A 94 8.28 -20.84 -1.84
CA CYS A 94 6.89 -20.42 -1.74
C CYS A 94 6.61 -20.13 -0.26
N HIS A 95 7.17 -19.05 0.27
CA HIS A 95 6.62 -18.47 1.50
C HIS A 95 5.72 -17.32 1.06
N GLN A 96 4.42 -17.58 1.02
CA GLN A 96 3.44 -16.53 1.22
C GLN A 96 3.66 -16.02 2.64
N THR A 97 4.51 -15.01 2.80
CA THR A 97 4.66 -14.38 4.11
C THR A 97 3.43 -13.52 4.34
N ALA A 98 2.42 -14.11 4.98
CA ALA A 98 1.25 -13.37 5.42
C ALA A 98 1.63 -12.57 6.65
N TYR A 99 1.84 -11.27 6.47
CA TYR A 99 1.88 -10.34 7.59
C TYR A 99 0.45 -9.87 7.86
N ALA A 100 0.04 -9.92 9.13
CA ALA A 100 -1.25 -9.42 9.58
C ALA A 100 -1.02 -8.17 10.41
N THR A 101 -1.58 -7.05 9.98
CA THR A 101 -1.77 -5.88 10.86
C THR A 101 -3.17 -5.96 11.44
N ALA A 102 -3.29 -5.81 12.76
CA ALA A 102 -4.57 -5.66 13.42
C ALA A 102 -4.84 -4.17 13.61
N LEU A 103 -6.02 -3.72 13.18
CA LEU A 103 -6.56 -2.41 13.49
C LEU A 103 -7.69 -2.58 14.50
N ILE A 104 -7.71 -1.66 15.44
CA ILE A 104 -8.71 -1.57 16.49
C ILE A 104 -8.93 -0.10 16.80
N THR A 105 -10.14 0.25 17.21
CA THR A 105 -10.39 1.62 17.68
C THR A 105 -9.66 1.85 19.00
N GLU A 106 -9.19 3.08 19.24
CA GLU A 106 -8.50 3.43 20.49
C GLU A 106 -9.34 3.08 21.74
N PRO A 107 -10.66 3.37 21.82
CA PRO A 107 -11.46 2.99 22.97
C PRO A 107 -11.49 1.48 23.23
N THR A 108 -11.59 0.65 22.18
CA THR A 108 -11.58 -0.81 22.33
C THR A 108 -10.20 -1.30 22.75
N ALA A 109 -9.13 -0.75 22.17
CA ALA A 109 -7.76 -1.11 22.55
C ALA A 109 -7.49 -0.82 24.04
N LEU A 110 -7.94 0.34 24.52
CA LEU A 110 -7.81 0.72 25.93
C LEU A 110 -8.68 -0.16 26.84
N ALA A 111 -9.92 -0.46 26.44
CA ALA A 111 -10.84 -1.29 27.23
C ALA A 111 -10.35 -2.75 27.36
N GLU A 112 -9.71 -3.28 26.31
CA GLU A 112 -9.20 -4.65 26.27
C GLU A 112 -7.73 -4.77 26.70
N ASN A 113 -7.08 -3.65 27.05
CA ASN A 113 -5.67 -3.58 27.43
C ASN A 113 -4.74 -4.14 26.32
N ASP A 114 -5.07 -3.83 25.06
CA ASP A 114 -4.25 -4.15 23.89
C ASP A 114 -3.07 -3.17 23.76
N THR A 115 -1.90 -3.66 23.35
CA THR A 115 -0.73 -2.81 23.10
C THR A 115 -0.92 -1.94 21.87
N ILE A 116 -1.00 -0.62 22.06
CA ILE A 116 -1.05 0.36 20.97
C ILE A 116 0.38 0.64 20.48
N ARG A 117 0.68 0.19 19.25
CA ARG A 117 2.00 0.37 18.63
C ARG A 117 2.16 1.71 17.93
N ALA A 118 1.07 2.21 17.33
CA ALA A 118 0.96 3.49 16.66
C ALA A 118 -0.52 3.85 16.47
N VAL A 119 -0.79 5.11 16.14
CA VAL A 119 -2.14 5.62 15.86
C VAL A 119 -2.21 6.11 14.42
N ILE A 120 -3.18 5.60 13.67
CA ILE A 120 -3.51 6.12 12.34
C ILE A 120 -4.42 7.33 12.54
N ARG A 121 -3.90 8.52 12.23
CA ARG A 121 -4.65 9.77 12.39
C ARG A 121 -5.63 9.99 11.23
N ALA A 122 -5.20 9.74 10.01
CA ALA A 122 -6.00 9.95 8.81
C ALA A 122 -5.63 8.94 7.72
N THR A 123 -6.57 8.67 6.83
CA THR A 123 -6.33 7.97 5.56
C THR A 123 -7.12 8.65 4.42
N HIS A 124 -6.59 8.59 3.21
CA HIS A 124 -7.27 9.07 2.03
C HIS A 124 -6.88 8.27 0.77
N SER A 125 -7.70 8.39 -0.26
CA SER A 125 -7.53 7.71 -1.55
C SER A 125 -8.19 8.56 -2.63
N ASN A 126 -7.51 8.70 -3.77
CA ASN A 126 -8.02 9.38 -4.96
C ASN A 126 -7.48 8.69 -6.23
N GLN A 127 -7.67 9.32 -7.40
CA GLN A 127 -7.26 8.74 -8.68
C GLN A 127 -6.73 9.82 -9.62
N ASP A 128 -5.66 9.51 -10.36
CA ASP A 128 -4.93 10.45 -11.22
C ASP A 128 -5.76 11.03 -12.38
N GLY A 129 -6.91 10.43 -12.68
CA GLY A 129 -7.77 10.80 -13.79
C GLY A 129 -7.09 10.54 -15.12
N ARG A 130 -7.13 11.55 -15.99
CA ARG A 130 -6.53 11.51 -17.31
C ARG A 130 -5.12 12.08 -17.26
N THR A 131 -4.12 11.21 -17.35
CA THR A 131 -2.70 11.55 -17.54
C THR A 131 -2.26 11.24 -18.99
N PRO A 132 -1.05 11.64 -19.43
CA PRO A 132 -0.61 11.38 -20.81
C PRO A 132 -0.48 9.88 -21.15
N GLY A 133 -0.37 9.01 -20.14
CA GLY A 133 -0.46 7.56 -20.31
C GLY A 133 -1.07 6.90 -19.07
N ILE A 134 -1.81 5.80 -19.25
CA ILE A 134 -2.57 5.13 -18.16
C ILE A 134 -1.71 4.73 -16.95
N THR A 135 -0.39 4.59 -17.12
CA THR A 135 0.57 4.26 -16.06
C THR A 135 1.45 5.43 -15.62
N GLN A 136 1.27 6.63 -16.19
CA GLN A 136 2.01 7.82 -15.78
C GLN A 136 1.37 8.48 -14.56
N PRO A 137 2.17 8.78 -13.52
CA PRO A 137 1.68 9.40 -12.30
C PRO A 137 1.36 10.89 -12.48
N SER A 138 0.51 11.43 -11.60
CA SER A 138 0.16 12.84 -11.56
C SER A 138 0.70 13.56 -10.31
N LYS A 139 1.60 14.54 -10.49
CA LYS A 139 2.11 15.41 -9.40
C LYS A 139 0.95 16.12 -8.68
N SER A 140 0.02 16.71 -9.43
CA SER A 140 -1.07 17.50 -8.87
C SER A 140 -2.01 16.63 -8.04
N THR A 141 -2.33 15.43 -8.50
CA THR A 141 -3.21 14.52 -7.77
C THR A 141 -2.56 13.99 -6.49
N GLN A 142 -1.26 13.70 -6.50
CA GLN A 142 -0.51 13.34 -5.29
C GLN A 142 -0.44 14.50 -4.29
N THR A 143 -0.25 15.73 -4.78
CA THR A 143 -0.25 16.95 -3.94
C THR A 143 -1.60 17.12 -3.24
N VAL A 144 -2.70 16.99 -4.00
CA VAL A 144 -4.08 17.05 -3.47
C VAL A 144 -4.31 15.93 -2.46
N LEU A 145 -3.93 14.69 -2.77
CA LEU A 145 -4.08 13.54 -1.88
C LEU A 145 -3.44 13.79 -0.52
N ILE A 146 -2.19 14.29 -0.51
CA ILE A 146 -1.46 14.56 0.72
C ILE A 146 -2.14 15.70 1.49
N ARG A 147 -2.48 16.82 0.85
CA ARG A 147 -3.12 17.97 1.53
C ARG A 147 -4.47 17.59 2.13
N GLU A 148 -5.35 16.96 1.36
CA GLU A 148 -6.67 16.52 1.84
C GLU A 148 -6.55 15.51 2.99
N THR A 149 -5.50 14.67 3.03
CA THR A 149 -5.25 13.76 4.15
C THR A 149 -4.96 14.53 5.45
N TYR A 150 -4.14 15.59 5.40
CA TYR A 150 -3.83 16.41 6.57
C TYR A 150 -5.02 17.26 7.00
N GLU A 151 -5.74 17.85 6.03
CA GLU A 151 -6.92 18.69 6.26
C GLU A 151 -8.02 17.95 7.03
N LYS A 152 -8.25 16.66 6.75
CA LYS A 152 -9.23 15.82 7.48
C LYS A 152 -9.04 15.79 9.00
N THR A 153 -7.83 16.04 9.49
CA THR A 153 -7.49 15.96 10.92
C THR A 153 -6.97 17.26 11.50
N GLY A 154 -6.83 18.31 10.67
CA GLY A 154 -6.21 19.57 11.06
C GLY A 154 -4.76 19.40 11.53
N LEU A 155 -4.04 18.40 11.01
CA LEU A 155 -2.63 18.20 11.35
C LEU A 155 -1.76 19.26 10.67
N GLU A 156 -0.78 19.78 11.41
CA GLU A 156 0.19 20.74 10.88
C GLU A 156 1.30 20.03 10.11
N LEU A 157 1.51 20.43 8.84
CA LEU A 157 2.52 19.86 7.94
C LEU A 157 3.96 19.96 8.50
N GLY A 158 4.26 21.02 9.26
CA GLY A 158 5.58 21.25 9.88
C GLY A 158 5.92 20.25 10.99
N THR A 159 4.95 19.51 11.51
CA THR A 159 5.20 18.50 12.55
C THR A 159 5.68 17.15 11.99
N THR A 160 5.52 16.91 10.69
CA THR A 160 5.83 15.64 10.03
C THR A 160 7.32 15.42 9.79
N GLN A 161 7.98 14.67 10.65
CA GLN A 161 9.43 14.46 10.55
C GLN A 161 9.85 13.48 9.44
N PHE A 162 8.97 12.54 9.07
CA PHE A 162 9.29 11.47 8.13
C PHE A 162 8.16 11.20 7.14
N PHE A 163 8.53 10.98 5.88
CA PHE A 163 7.64 10.55 4.80
C PHE A 163 8.16 9.24 4.18
N GLU A 164 7.38 8.18 4.32
CA GLU A 164 7.65 6.91 3.66
C GLU A 164 7.02 6.94 2.27
N ALA A 165 7.84 7.18 1.25
CA ALA A 165 7.45 7.34 -0.14
C ALA A 165 7.03 6.02 -0.79
N HIS A 166 6.30 6.14 -1.90
CA HIS A 166 6.10 5.03 -2.82
C HIS A 166 7.44 4.58 -3.40
N GLY A 167 8.28 5.51 -3.88
CA GLY A 167 9.71 5.32 -4.15
C GLY A 167 10.04 4.02 -4.89
N THR A 168 9.59 3.90 -6.13
CA THR A 168 9.79 2.68 -6.95
C THR A 168 11.13 2.64 -7.66
N GLY A 169 11.92 3.72 -7.63
CA GLY A 169 13.20 3.79 -8.32
C GLY A 169 13.05 4.16 -9.79
N THR A 170 11.89 4.67 -10.22
CA THR A 170 11.64 5.01 -11.62
C THR A 170 12.01 6.47 -11.88
N GLN A 171 12.67 6.75 -13.01
CA GLN A 171 13.14 8.11 -13.31
C GLN A 171 12.01 9.16 -13.30
N ILE A 172 10.87 8.84 -13.91
CA ILE A 172 9.71 9.74 -13.98
C ILE A 172 8.89 9.69 -12.68
N GLY A 173 8.69 8.51 -12.09
CA GLY A 173 7.87 8.38 -10.89
C GLY A 173 8.51 9.05 -9.68
N ASP A 174 9.80 8.82 -9.45
CA ASP A 174 10.51 9.39 -8.29
C ASP A 174 10.61 10.92 -8.40
N THR A 175 10.83 11.46 -9.61
CA THR A 175 10.85 12.93 -9.82
C THR A 175 9.48 13.55 -9.61
N THR A 176 8.42 12.89 -10.11
CA THR A 176 7.03 13.34 -9.92
C THR A 176 6.63 13.32 -8.44
N GLU A 177 6.96 12.24 -7.73
CA GLU A 177 6.65 12.05 -6.31
C GLU A 177 7.43 13.03 -5.43
N ALA A 178 8.74 13.16 -5.64
CA ALA A 178 9.55 14.14 -4.91
C ALA A 178 9.04 15.57 -5.11
N ALA A 179 8.66 15.93 -6.35
CA ALA A 179 8.09 17.24 -6.63
C ALA A 179 6.72 17.46 -5.94
N ALA A 180 5.89 16.42 -5.83
CA ALA A 180 4.62 16.49 -5.11
C ALA A 180 4.83 16.67 -3.60
N ILE A 181 5.75 15.89 -3.01
CA ILE A 181 6.14 16.01 -1.59
C ILE A 181 6.67 17.42 -1.29
N HIS A 182 7.60 17.93 -2.11
CA HIS A 182 8.12 19.29 -1.96
C HIS A 182 7.02 20.36 -2.07
N SER A 183 6.07 20.20 -3.00
CA SER A 183 4.94 21.16 -3.15
C SER A 183 3.98 21.18 -1.96
N VAL A 184 4.07 20.24 -1.02
CA VAL A 184 3.26 20.22 0.19
C VAL A 184 4.07 20.59 1.42
N PHE A 185 5.20 19.92 1.63
CA PHE A 185 5.99 20.08 2.84
C PHE A 185 7.08 21.14 2.71
N GLY A 186 7.60 21.38 1.50
CA GLY A 186 8.69 22.34 1.28
C GLY A 186 8.34 23.77 1.70
N GLU A 187 7.07 24.16 1.58
CA GLU A 187 6.57 25.50 1.96
C GLU A 187 6.70 25.79 3.47
N VAL A 188 6.79 24.75 4.30
CA VAL A 188 6.82 24.88 5.78
C VAL A 188 8.13 24.34 6.38
N ARG A 189 9.15 24.12 5.55
CA ARG A 189 10.43 23.51 5.93
C ARG A 189 11.60 24.44 5.64
N THR A 190 12.72 24.19 6.30
CA THR A 190 13.99 24.91 6.08
C THR A 190 15.10 23.91 5.77
N LYS A 191 16.29 24.39 5.38
CA LYS A 191 17.44 23.50 5.15
C LYS A 191 17.92 22.85 6.44
N GLU A 192 17.71 23.52 7.57
CA GLU A 192 18.08 23.07 8.92
C GLU A 192 17.03 22.13 9.53
N ASP A 193 15.78 22.18 9.06
CA ASP A 193 14.67 21.28 9.41
C ASP A 193 14.05 20.66 8.15
N PRO A 194 14.76 19.74 7.47
CA PRO A 194 14.24 19.09 6.27
C PRO A 194 13.26 17.97 6.61
N LEU A 195 12.31 17.72 5.72
CA LEU A 195 11.53 16.48 5.76
C LEU A 195 12.43 15.29 5.39
N ILE A 196 12.49 14.27 6.25
CA ILE A 196 13.20 13.05 5.93
C ILE A 196 12.32 12.14 5.06
N VAL A 197 12.81 11.73 3.89
CA VAL A 197 12.08 10.85 2.97
C VAL A 197 12.80 9.52 2.83
N GLY A 198 12.05 8.42 2.94
CA GLY A 198 12.57 7.06 2.81
C GLY A 198 11.68 6.17 1.95
N ALA A 199 12.19 5.02 1.53
CA ALA A 199 11.40 4.01 0.83
C ALA A 199 11.89 2.60 1.16
N VAL A 200 11.02 1.80 1.80
CA VAL A 200 11.28 0.40 2.18
C VAL A 200 11.63 -0.48 0.98
N LYS A 201 11.18 -0.09 -0.22
CA LYS A 201 11.44 -0.82 -1.48
C LYS A 201 12.93 -0.92 -1.80
N SER A 202 13.74 0.04 -1.33
CA SER A 202 15.19 -0.08 -1.44
C SER A 202 15.71 -1.35 -0.75
N ASN A 203 15.18 -1.71 0.41
CA ASN A 203 15.66 -2.85 1.20
C ASN A 203 15.03 -4.20 0.80
N ILE A 204 13.75 -4.22 0.42
CA ILE A 204 12.98 -5.48 0.25
C ILE A 204 12.32 -5.63 -1.12
N GLY A 205 12.55 -4.69 -2.04
CA GLY A 205 11.94 -4.66 -3.37
C GLY A 205 10.47 -4.22 -3.37
N HIS A 206 9.89 -4.14 -4.56
CA HIS A 206 8.48 -3.77 -4.73
C HIS A 206 7.57 -4.98 -4.48
N LEU A 207 6.85 -4.97 -3.35
CA LEU A 207 5.96 -6.06 -2.96
C LEU A 207 4.56 -5.98 -3.59
N GLU A 208 4.43 -5.32 -4.73
CA GLU A 208 3.15 -5.02 -5.41
C GLU A 208 2.09 -4.52 -4.41
N GLY A 209 0.94 -5.20 -4.32
CA GLY A 209 -0.15 -4.85 -3.40
C GLY A 209 0.23 -4.86 -1.91
N ALA A 210 1.33 -5.51 -1.49
CA ALA A 210 1.79 -5.54 -0.09
C ALA A 210 2.58 -4.29 0.31
N SER A 211 3.00 -3.48 -0.67
CA SER A 211 4.01 -2.44 -0.45
C SER A 211 3.61 -1.44 0.62
N GLY A 212 2.32 -1.08 0.65
CA GLY A 212 1.74 -0.20 1.66
C GLY A 212 1.90 -0.69 3.09
N LEU A 213 1.52 -1.95 3.36
CA LEU A 213 1.64 -2.53 4.70
C LEU A 213 3.10 -2.68 5.14
N ALA A 214 4.01 -3.01 4.21
CA ALA A 214 5.43 -3.03 4.52
C ALA A 214 5.96 -1.64 4.93
N SER A 215 5.51 -0.59 4.24
CA SER A 215 5.79 0.81 4.60
C SER A 215 5.21 1.18 5.97
N ILE A 216 3.99 0.75 6.29
CA ILE A 216 3.40 0.95 7.64
C ILE A 216 4.19 0.21 8.73
N MET A 217 4.63 -1.03 8.47
CA MET A 217 5.45 -1.76 9.44
C MET A 217 6.77 -1.05 9.70
N LYS A 218 7.43 -0.56 8.65
CA LYS A 218 8.64 0.26 8.78
C LYS A 218 8.37 1.52 9.59
N THR A 219 7.31 2.28 9.32
CA THR A 219 7.01 3.51 10.07
C THR A 219 6.68 3.26 11.54
N VAL A 220 5.95 2.19 11.86
CA VAL A 220 5.74 1.77 13.26
C VAL A 220 7.08 1.45 13.93
N MET A 221 7.95 0.68 13.28
CA MET A 221 9.28 0.38 13.83
C MET A 221 10.13 1.64 14.03
N ILE A 222 10.04 2.63 13.13
CA ILE A 222 10.71 3.93 13.29
C ILE A 222 10.22 4.64 14.55
N LEU A 223 8.90 4.69 14.78
CA LEU A 223 8.32 5.33 15.97
C LEU A 223 8.77 4.67 17.26
N GLU A 224 8.85 3.34 17.28
CA GLU A 224 9.23 2.59 18.48
C GLU A 224 10.71 2.64 18.80
N ASN A 225 11.55 2.65 17.77
CA ASN A 225 13.00 2.62 17.95
C ASN A 225 13.62 4.02 17.94
N GLY A 226 12.86 5.05 17.54
CA GLY A 226 13.33 6.43 17.43
C GLY A 226 14.43 6.62 16.38
N VAL A 227 14.52 5.71 15.38
CA VAL A 227 15.56 5.71 14.35
C VAL A 227 14.94 5.54 12.98
N ILE A 228 15.28 6.44 12.05
CA ILE A 228 14.93 6.32 10.64
C ILE A 228 16.05 5.53 9.94
N PRO A 229 15.79 4.31 9.44
CA PRO A 229 16.82 3.51 8.77
C PRO A 229 17.16 4.09 7.39
N PRO A 230 18.40 3.90 6.91
CA PRO A 230 18.83 4.42 5.62
C PRO A 230 18.14 3.68 4.45
N ASN A 231 17.98 4.38 3.32
CA ASN A 231 17.73 3.72 2.04
C ASN A 231 19.02 3.05 1.59
N ILE A 232 18.99 1.74 1.32
CA ILE A 232 20.17 1.01 0.86
C ILE A 232 20.58 1.47 -0.54
N ASP A 233 21.89 1.47 -0.81
CA ASP A 233 22.49 1.84 -2.10
C ASP A 233 22.17 3.29 -2.58
N PHE A 234 21.75 4.17 -1.68
CA PHE A 234 21.50 5.59 -1.98
C PHE A 234 22.80 6.40 -1.93
N GLU A 235 23.52 6.45 -3.05
CA GLU A 235 24.76 7.23 -3.17
C GLU A 235 24.55 8.65 -3.71
N LYS A 236 23.67 8.78 -4.71
CA LYS A 236 23.42 10.05 -5.40
C LYS A 236 21.94 10.23 -5.67
N VAL A 237 21.44 11.43 -5.40
CA VAL A 237 20.07 11.81 -5.74
C VAL A 237 19.86 11.79 -7.25
N ASN A 238 18.64 11.41 -7.67
CA ASN A 238 18.22 11.55 -9.05
C ASN A 238 18.39 13.01 -9.51
N PRO A 239 19.16 13.31 -10.58
CA PRO A 239 19.39 14.67 -11.04
C PRO A 239 18.12 15.44 -11.45
N GLY A 240 17.01 14.74 -11.71
CA GLY A 240 15.72 15.37 -11.98
C GLY A 240 14.99 15.90 -10.73
N ILE A 241 15.52 15.66 -9.52
CA ILE A 241 15.00 16.19 -8.26
C ILE A 241 15.81 17.44 -7.90
N PRO A 242 15.23 18.65 -7.95
CA PRO A 242 15.92 19.86 -7.54
C PRO A 242 16.04 19.90 -6.01
N MET A 243 17.24 19.62 -5.49
CA MET A 243 17.51 19.61 -4.03
C MET A 243 17.84 21.00 -3.45
N GLU A 244 18.06 21.99 -4.32
CA GLU A 244 18.52 23.33 -3.94
C GLU A 244 17.42 24.38 -3.89
N GLU A 245 16.23 24.02 -4.39
CA GLU A 245 14.96 24.79 -4.34
C GLU A 245 14.18 24.46 -3.06
#